data_AF-A0A7Y8CNF8-F1
#
_entry.id   AF-A0A7Y8CNF8-F1
#
_cell.length_a   1.000
_cell.length_b   1.000
_cell.length_c   1.000
_cell.angle_alpha   90.00
_cell.angle_beta   90.00
_cell.angle_gamma   90.00
#
_symmetry.space_group_name_H-M   'P 1'
#
loop_
_entity.id
_entity.type
_entity.pdbx_description
1 polymer ?
#
loop_
_entity_poly.entity_id
_entity_poly.type
_entity_poly.pdbx_seq_one_letter_code
_entity_poly.pdbx_strand_id
1 'polypeptide(L)'
;MKHEELNSIFAKIDDCDFVGAKAELHKLAQELAHKGELEYSDFLADYAYRSSRNFGNAQQTMPRSEIDKNFKALDQKYEDLVGKQDKILFDAYEYFKEHEKIATTTQSYRTSFSWFNIEHDDNFPFIDACMKNETQNHITLENVSTVFINQLKFYARLQKAGTTTLFNYGQRITNIEAGKFWRYVELRKNSMAQKNALDEIDVISEKLKELEIQASEIRSYYWINDHSSTEFRNDFTECLEEFLKTQANS
;
A
#
# COMPACT_ATOMS: atom_id res chain seq x y z
N MET A 1 10.17 -38.69 23.64
CA MET A 1 9.07 -39.38 22.93
C MET A 1 8.65 -38.48 21.77
N LYS A 2 8.59 -38.97 20.53
CA LYS A 2 8.01 -38.18 19.42
C LYS A 2 6.52 -38.52 19.35
N HIS A 3 5.68 -37.66 19.91
CA HIS A 3 4.24 -37.72 19.71
C HIS A 3 3.91 -37.20 18.32
N GLU A 4 4.08 -38.04 17.29
CA GLU A 4 3.80 -37.63 15.91
C GLU A 4 2.36 -37.14 15.73
N GLU A 5 1.44 -37.68 16.53
CA GLU A 5 0.04 -37.26 16.63
C GLU A 5 -0.17 -35.80 17.10
N LEU A 6 0.79 -35.22 17.83
CA LEU A 6 0.73 -33.83 18.29
C LEU A 6 1.39 -32.84 17.32
N ASN A 7 2.08 -33.32 16.27
CA ASN A 7 2.79 -32.44 15.33
C ASN A 7 1.86 -31.42 14.67
N SER A 8 0.63 -31.82 14.34
CA SER A 8 -0.38 -30.92 13.75
C SER A 8 -0.82 -29.82 14.73
N ILE A 9 -0.99 -30.18 16.01
CA ILE A 9 -1.32 -29.24 17.08
C ILE A 9 -0.17 -28.25 17.30
N PHE A 10 1.07 -28.73 17.39
CA PHE A 10 2.24 -27.85 17.50
C PHE A 10 2.39 -26.92 16.29
N ALA A 11 2.14 -27.40 15.07
CA ALA A 11 2.18 -26.57 13.88
C ALA A 11 1.14 -25.43 13.94
N LYS A 12 -0.06 -25.70 14.47
CA LYS A 12 -1.09 -24.68 14.67
C LYS A 12 -0.74 -23.68 15.78
N ILE A 13 -0.11 -24.14 16.86
CA ILE A 13 0.40 -23.27 17.93
C ILE A 13 1.51 -22.35 17.39
N ASP A 14 2.42 -22.89 16.56
CA ASP A 14 3.49 -22.14 15.92
C ASP A 14 2.94 -21.10 14.93
N ASP A 15 1.85 -21.45 14.23
CA ASP A 15 1.10 -20.53 13.37
C ASP A 15 0.23 -19.54 14.15
N CYS A 16 0.11 -19.63 15.48
CA CYS A 16 -0.83 -18.86 16.31
C CYS A 16 -2.32 -19.10 15.99
N ASP A 17 -2.65 -20.22 15.33
CA ASP A 17 -4.00 -20.74 15.15
C ASP A 17 -4.46 -21.48 16.42
N PHE A 18 -4.62 -20.76 17.52
CA PHE A 18 -5.01 -21.37 18.80
C PHE A 18 -6.43 -21.95 18.79
N VAL A 19 -7.32 -21.39 17.95
CA VAL A 19 -8.67 -21.93 17.76
C VAL A 19 -8.59 -23.30 17.08
N GLY A 20 -7.81 -23.40 16.00
CA GLY A 20 -7.58 -24.68 15.32
C GLY A 20 -6.82 -25.67 16.19
N ALA A 21 -5.81 -25.23 16.95
CA ALA A 21 -5.05 -26.09 17.85
C ALA A 21 -5.97 -26.74 18.90
N LYS A 22 -6.90 -25.97 19.48
CA LYS A 22 -7.92 -26.46 20.43
C LYS A 22 -8.88 -27.45 19.78
N ALA A 23 -9.34 -27.15 18.57
CA ALA A 23 -10.22 -28.05 17.83
C ALA A 23 -9.52 -29.40 17.53
N GLU A 24 -8.24 -29.37 17.17
CA GLU A 24 -7.45 -30.58 16.95
C GLU A 24 -7.15 -31.34 18.24
N LEU A 25 -6.84 -30.65 19.34
CA LEU A 25 -6.71 -31.28 20.67
C LEU A 25 -7.99 -32.02 21.06
N HIS A 26 -9.15 -31.39 20.88
CA HIS A 26 -10.43 -32.02 21.21
C HIS A 26 -10.76 -33.20 20.29
N LYS A 27 -10.45 -33.08 18.99
CA LYS A 27 -10.62 -34.17 18.03
C LYS A 27 -9.73 -35.36 18.38
N LEU A 28 -8.45 -35.11 18.70
CA LEU A 28 -7.51 -36.15 19.09
C LEU A 28 -7.96 -36.84 20.38
N ALA A 29 -8.44 -36.09 21.37
CA ALA A 29 -9.03 -36.65 22.59
C ALA A 29 -10.16 -37.65 22.26
N GLN A 30 -11.10 -37.26 21.39
CA GLN A 30 -12.17 -38.16 20.95
C GLN A 30 -11.60 -39.42 20.29
N GLU A 31 -10.65 -39.30 19.36
CA GLU A 31 -10.03 -40.46 18.69
C GLU A 31 -9.35 -41.42 19.68
N LEU A 32 -8.66 -40.89 20.69
CA LEU A 32 -8.01 -41.67 21.74
C LEU A 32 -9.02 -42.39 22.65
N ALA A 33 -10.14 -41.73 22.99
CA ALA A 33 -11.22 -42.38 23.74
C ALA A 33 -11.77 -43.60 23.00
N HIS A 34 -11.97 -43.51 21.68
CA HIS A 34 -12.43 -44.64 20.85
C HIS A 34 -11.40 -45.77 20.75
N LYS A 35 -10.10 -45.46 20.90
CA LYS A 35 -9.00 -46.45 20.92
C LYS A 35 -8.77 -47.07 22.30
N GLY A 36 -9.43 -46.56 23.35
CA GLY A 36 -9.28 -47.02 24.73
C GLY A 36 -8.19 -46.30 25.54
N GLU A 37 -7.58 -45.25 25.00
CA GLU A 37 -6.58 -44.42 25.68
C GLU A 37 -7.27 -43.32 26.51
N LEU A 38 -8.05 -43.74 27.52
CA LEU A 38 -8.99 -42.89 28.23
C LEU A 38 -8.31 -41.74 29.01
N GLU A 39 -7.22 -42.04 29.74
CA GLU A 39 -6.53 -41.03 30.55
C GLU A 39 -5.86 -39.96 29.69
N TYR A 40 -5.30 -40.35 28.54
CA TYR A 40 -4.68 -39.40 27.61
C TYR A 40 -5.74 -38.56 26.88
N SER A 41 -6.88 -39.18 26.53
CA SER A 41 -8.07 -38.48 26.05
C SER A 41 -8.54 -37.41 27.04
N ASP A 42 -8.72 -37.78 28.31
CA ASP A 42 -9.20 -36.86 29.35
C ASP A 42 -8.24 -35.69 29.56
N PHE A 43 -6.93 -35.95 29.56
CA PHE A 43 -5.91 -34.90 29.62
C PHE A 43 -6.03 -33.90 28.44
N LEU A 44 -6.09 -34.39 27.20
CA LEU A 44 -6.17 -33.51 26.03
C LEU A 44 -7.47 -32.71 25.99
N ALA A 45 -8.59 -33.32 26.37
CA ALA A 45 -9.89 -32.65 26.45
C ALA A 45 -9.91 -31.58 27.55
N ASP A 46 -9.37 -31.88 28.73
CA ASP A 46 -9.26 -30.92 29.84
C ASP A 46 -8.33 -29.75 29.49
N TYR A 47 -7.18 -30.01 28.86
CA TYR A 47 -6.29 -28.95 28.41
C TYR A 47 -6.93 -28.06 27.34
N ALA A 48 -7.61 -28.63 26.35
CA ALA A 48 -8.38 -27.87 25.35
C ALA A 48 -9.46 -26.99 26.00
N TYR A 49 -10.14 -27.50 27.03
CA TYR A 49 -11.14 -26.76 27.78
C TYR A 49 -10.53 -25.63 28.63
N ARG A 50 -9.45 -25.88 29.38
CA ARG A 50 -8.81 -24.86 30.25
C ARG A 50 -8.12 -23.77 29.46
N SER A 51 -7.44 -24.12 28.37
CA SER A 51 -6.81 -23.16 27.47
C SER A 51 -7.83 -22.21 26.81
N SER A 52 -9.12 -22.58 26.72
CA SER A 52 -10.16 -21.64 26.29
C SER A 52 -10.41 -20.49 27.27
N ARG A 53 -10.16 -20.71 28.56
CA ARG A 53 -10.38 -19.74 29.64
C ARG A 53 -9.14 -18.92 29.95
N ASN A 54 -7.98 -19.57 29.99
CA ASN A 54 -6.70 -18.91 30.30
C ASN A 54 -6.24 -18.00 29.17
N PHE A 55 -6.50 -18.40 27.92
CA PHE A 55 -6.22 -17.59 26.73
C PHE A 55 -7.48 -16.89 26.19
N GLY A 56 -8.56 -16.81 26.98
CA GLY A 56 -9.81 -16.13 26.60
C GLY A 56 -9.68 -14.61 26.50
N ASN A 57 -8.58 -14.05 27.03
CA ASN A 57 -8.14 -12.67 26.86
C ASN A 57 -6.94 -12.54 25.91
N ALA A 58 -6.59 -13.59 25.14
CA ALA A 58 -5.54 -13.49 24.15
C ALA A 58 -5.86 -12.28 23.26
N GLN A 59 -5.00 -11.26 23.35
CA GLN A 59 -4.93 -10.17 22.40
C GLN A 59 -5.10 -10.79 21.02
N GLN A 60 -6.00 -10.24 20.21
CA GLN A 60 -6.37 -10.73 18.88
C GLN A 60 -5.11 -11.30 18.19
N THR A 61 -4.91 -12.62 18.22
CA THR A 61 -3.85 -13.26 17.45
C THR A 61 -4.43 -13.54 16.08
N MET A 62 -3.61 -13.42 15.05
CA MET A 62 -3.98 -13.77 13.69
C MET A 62 -3.03 -14.86 13.23
N PRO A 63 -3.50 -15.97 12.65
CA PRO A 63 -2.59 -17.00 12.16
C PRO A 63 -1.49 -16.41 11.25
N ARG A 64 -0.23 -16.82 11.37
CA ARG A 64 0.87 -16.26 10.53
C ARG A 64 0.57 -16.49 9.05
N SER A 65 0.01 -17.65 8.72
CA SER A 65 -0.49 -17.97 7.38
C SER A 65 -1.56 -16.98 6.87
N GLU A 66 -2.41 -16.46 7.75
CA GLU A 66 -3.41 -15.45 7.43
C GLU A 66 -2.79 -14.04 7.32
N ILE A 67 -1.85 -13.71 8.20
CA ILE A 67 -1.03 -12.49 8.13
C ILE A 67 -0.33 -12.39 6.77
N ASP A 68 0.38 -13.44 6.35
CA ASP A 68 1.10 -13.48 5.08
C ASP A 68 0.16 -13.30 3.88
N LYS A 69 -0.99 -13.99 3.91
CA LYS A 69 -2.01 -13.87 2.87
C LYS A 69 -2.56 -12.45 2.79
N ASN A 70 -2.87 -11.83 3.93
CA ASN A 70 -3.43 -10.49 3.99
C ASN A 70 -2.39 -9.44 3.57
N PHE A 71 -1.13 -9.57 4.00
CA PHE A 71 -0.04 -8.71 3.53
C PHE A 71 0.14 -8.78 2.03
N LYS A 72 0.24 -9.98 1.47
CA LYS A 72 0.39 -10.14 0.02
C LYS A 72 -0.75 -9.50 -0.76
N ALA A 73 -1.98 -9.58 -0.24
CA ALA A 73 -3.14 -8.93 -0.86
C ALA A 73 -3.10 -7.40 -0.72
N LEU A 74 -2.62 -6.87 0.42
CA LEU A 74 -2.42 -5.43 0.62
C LEU A 74 -1.31 -4.89 -0.28
N ASP A 75 -0.15 -5.55 -0.33
CA ASP A 75 0.98 -5.17 -1.17
C ASP A 75 0.57 -5.12 -2.65
N GLN A 76 -0.17 -6.12 -3.13
CA GLN A 76 -0.68 -6.10 -4.50
C GLN A 76 -1.60 -4.88 -4.76
N LYS A 77 -2.52 -4.58 -3.84
CA LYS A 77 -3.41 -3.41 -3.98
C LYS A 77 -2.64 -2.11 -3.94
N TYR A 78 -1.59 -2.03 -3.12
CA TYR A 78 -0.72 -0.87 -3.02
C TYR A 78 0.01 -0.63 -4.34
N GLU A 79 0.68 -1.66 -4.86
CA GLU A 79 1.39 -1.61 -6.15
C GLU A 79 0.46 -1.27 -7.31
N ASP A 80 -0.77 -1.82 -7.35
CA ASP A 80 -1.77 -1.50 -8.37
C ASP A 80 -2.16 -0.02 -8.35
N LEU A 81 -2.30 0.58 -7.16
CA LEU A 81 -2.63 1.99 -6.98
C LEU A 81 -1.47 2.91 -7.33
N VAL A 82 -0.24 2.57 -6.92
CA VAL A 82 0.99 3.28 -7.30
C VAL A 82 1.15 3.27 -8.82
N GLY A 83 1.05 2.10 -9.44
CA GLY A 83 1.14 1.97 -10.90
C GLY A 83 0.05 2.76 -11.65
N LYS A 84 -1.15 2.89 -11.06
CA LYS A 84 -2.21 3.75 -11.60
C LYS A 84 -1.86 5.24 -11.50
N GLN A 85 -1.34 5.69 -10.36
CA GLN A 85 -0.90 7.06 -10.16
C GLN A 85 0.23 7.43 -11.14
N ASP A 86 1.25 6.57 -11.25
CA ASP A 86 2.37 6.75 -12.18
C ASP A 86 1.91 6.88 -13.62
N LYS A 87 0.96 6.02 -14.03
CA LYS A 87 0.38 6.08 -15.37
C LYS A 87 -0.34 7.41 -15.63
N ILE A 88 -1.13 7.90 -14.68
CA ILE A 88 -1.83 9.19 -14.81
C ILE A 88 -0.80 10.33 -15.00
N LEU A 89 0.25 10.35 -14.17
CA LEU A 89 1.31 11.35 -14.26
C LEU A 89 2.06 11.28 -15.60
N PHE A 90 2.37 10.07 -16.07
CA PHE A 90 3.03 9.87 -17.35
C PHE A 90 2.16 10.31 -18.54
N ASP A 91 0.88 9.93 -18.55
CA ASP A 91 -0.07 10.32 -19.61
C ASP A 91 -0.24 11.85 -19.66
N ALA A 92 -0.31 12.51 -18.49
CA ALA A 92 -0.36 13.96 -18.40
C ALA A 92 0.93 14.62 -18.89
N TYR A 93 2.09 14.05 -18.56
CA TYR A 93 3.40 14.53 -19.02
C TYR A 93 3.55 14.44 -20.55
N GLU A 94 3.16 13.32 -21.18
CA GLU A 94 3.15 13.20 -22.64
C GLU A 94 2.16 14.18 -23.28
N TYR A 95 0.99 14.40 -22.66
CA TYR A 95 0.06 15.43 -23.08
C TYR A 95 0.66 16.85 -23.00
N PHE A 96 1.42 17.17 -21.96
CA PHE A 96 2.12 18.44 -21.82
C PHE A 96 3.20 18.62 -22.90
N LYS A 97 3.97 17.57 -23.22
CA LYS A 97 4.94 17.60 -24.31
C LYS A 97 4.32 17.92 -25.67
N GLU A 98 3.07 17.54 -25.91
CA GLU A 98 2.36 17.91 -27.13
C GLU A 98 2.05 19.40 -27.20
N HIS A 99 1.73 20.05 -26.08
CA HIS A 99 1.58 21.51 -26.02
C HIS A 99 2.92 22.22 -26.25
N GLU A 100 4.01 21.70 -25.68
CA GLU A 100 5.36 22.24 -25.84
C GLU A 100 5.79 22.32 -27.31
N LYS A 101 5.49 21.28 -28.10
CA LYS A 101 5.83 21.20 -29.54
C LYS A 101 5.13 22.25 -30.41
N ILE A 102 4.03 22.82 -29.92
CA ILE A 102 3.21 23.79 -30.66
C ILE A 102 3.31 25.20 -30.08
N ALA A 103 4.09 25.38 -29.02
CA ALA A 103 4.24 26.64 -28.34
C ALA A 103 5.31 27.52 -29.00
N THR A 104 5.11 28.83 -28.92
CA THR A 104 6.14 29.82 -29.24
C THR A 104 7.06 29.97 -28.05
N THR A 105 8.27 29.43 -28.15
CA THR A 105 9.33 29.67 -27.18
C THR A 105 9.95 31.04 -27.46
N THR A 106 9.78 31.98 -26.53
CA THR A 106 10.47 33.27 -26.64
C THR A 106 11.85 33.12 -26.04
N GLN A 107 12.90 33.42 -26.80
CA GLN A 107 14.26 33.43 -26.26
C GLN A 107 14.36 34.60 -25.27
N SER A 108 14.24 34.31 -23.98
CA SER A 108 14.36 35.32 -22.93
C SER A 108 15.76 35.92 -22.96
N TYR A 109 15.88 37.24 -23.05
CA TYR A 109 17.14 37.97 -22.90
C TYR A 109 17.72 37.91 -21.47
N ARG A 110 17.07 37.20 -20.53
CA ARG A 110 17.54 37.00 -19.15
C ARG A 110 18.11 35.60 -18.95
N THR A 111 19.27 35.55 -18.31
CA THR A 111 20.06 34.36 -17.93
C THR A 111 19.48 33.54 -16.77
N SER A 112 18.29 33.84 -16.25
CA SER A 112 17.63 33.07 -15.18
C SER A 112 16.19 32.74 -15.56
N PHE A 113 15.91 31.47 -15.85
CA PHE A 113 14.59 30.99 -16.27
C PHE A 113 13.69 30.60 -15.09
N SER A 114 12.38 30.74 -15.32
CA SER A 114 11.23 30.15 -14.59
C SER A 114 11.49 29.85 -13.11
N TRP A 115 11.11 30.79 -12.25
CA TRP A 115 10.99 30.47 -10.82
C TRP A 115 9.80 29.51 -10.68
N PHE A 116 9.98 28.41 -9.95
CA PHE A 116 8.87 27.53 -9.64
C PHE A 116 7.78 28.32 -8.92
N ASN A 117 6.58 28.29 -9.47
CA ASN A 117 5.43 28.98 -8.90
C ASN A 117 4.20 28.14 -9.15
N ILE A 118 3.69 27.54 -8.07
CA ILE A 118 2.54 26.64 -8.09
C ILE A 118 1.33 27.34 -8.70
N GLU A 119 1.12 28.63 -8.46
CA GLU A 119 -0.15 29.27 -8.76
C GLU A 119 -0.28 29.69 -10.23
N HIS A 120 0.75 30.27 -10.84
CA HIS A 120 0.55 31.10 -12.05
C HIS A 120 1.50 30.85 -13.24
N ASP A 121 2.56 30.08 -13.11
CA ASP A 121 3.62 30.03 -14.13
C ASP A 121 3.75 28.70 -14.89
N ASP A 122 4.60 28.74 -15.92
CA ASP A 122 5.08 27.57 -16.67
C ASP A 122 6.00 26.74 -15.78
N ASN A 123 5.46 25.65 -15.21
CA ASN A 123 6.20 24.69 -14.39
C ASN A 123 6.72 23.50 -15.20
N PHE A 124 6.54 23.49 -16.54
CA PHE A 124 6.95 22.36 -17.37
C PHE A 124 8.43 21.98 -17.21
N PRO A 125 9.41 22.91 -17.09
CA PRO A 125 10.80 22.52 -16.85
C PRO A 125 11.00 21.70 -15.57
N PHE A 126 10.28 22.04 -14.50
CA PHE A 126 10.33 21.29 -13.24
C PHE A 126 9.62 19.95 -13.35
N ILE A 127 8.49 19.90 -14.07
CA ILE A 127 7.78 18.65 -14.37
C ILE A 127 8.66 17.73 -15.21
N ASP A 128 9.31 18.25 -16.25
CA ASP A 128 10.21 17.49 -17.13
C ASP A 128 11.41 16.92 -16.35
N ALA A 129 12.04 17.73 -15.50
CA ALA A 129 13.10 17.27 -14.59
C ALA A 129 12.57 16.18 -13.64
N CYS A 130 11.40 16.38 -13.02
CA CYS A 130 10.79 15.40 -12.13
C CYS A 130 10.51 14.06 -12.83
N MET A 131 9.91 14.09 -14.03
CA MET A 131 9.57 12.89 -14.80
C MET A 131 10.80 12.17 -15.36
N LYS A 132 11.94 12.86 -15.47
CA LYS A 132 13.25 12.29 -15.84
C LYS A 132 14.07 11.83 -14.64
N ASN A 133 13.54 11.92 -13.43
CA ASN A 133 14.25 11.66 -12.17
C ASN A 133 15.51 12.52 -12.00
N GLU A 134 15.51 13.74 -12.55
CA GLU A 134 16.55 14.72 -12.34
C GLU A 134 16.38 15.39 -10.96
N THR A 135 17.47 15.88 -10.38
CA THR A 135 17.44 16.53 -9.06
C THR A 135 16.65 17.83 -9.11
N GLN A 136 15.50 17.86 -8.45
CA GLN A 136 14.65 19.04 -8.26
C GLN A 136 13.97 18.95 -6.89
N ASN A 137 13.74 20.09 -6.22
CA ASN A 137 13.20 20.15 -4.84
C ASN A 137 11.80 20.79 -4.77
N HIS A 138 11.14 20.97 -5.90
CA HIS A 138 9.92 21.77 -6.01
C HIS A 138 8.65 20.94 -6.10
N ILE A 139 8.72 19.79 -6.78
CA ILE A 139 7.62 18.85 -6.94
C ILE A 139 7.82 17.71 -5.95
N THR A 140 6.87 17.55 -5.05
CA THR A 140 6.83 16.51 -4.01
C THR A 140 5.56 15.68 -4.16
N LEU A 141 5.49 14.55 -3.46
CA LEU A 141 4.26 13.73 -3.40
C LEU A 141 3.03 14.55 -2.94
N GLU A 142 3.24 15.53 -2.06
CA GLU A 142 2.16 16.35 -1.50
C GLU A 142 1.60 17.37 -2.49
N ASN A 143 2.39 17.82 -3.47
CA ASN A 143 1.99 18.91 -4.37
C ASN A 143 1.89 18.50 -5.85
N VAL A 144 2.29 17.28 -6.21
CA VAL A 144 2.37 16.82 -7.61
C VAL A 144 1.05 17.01 -8.36
N SER A 145 -0.08 16.62 -7.76
CA SER A 145 -1.43 16.80 -8.32
C SER A 145 -1.71 18.28 -8.64
N THR A 146 -1.46 19.15 -7.66
CA THR A 146 -1.67 20.60 -7.80
C THR A 146 -0.79 21.20 -8.90
N VAL A 147 0.49 20.83 -8.95
CA VAL A 147 1.45 21.31 -9.96
C VAL A 147 0.99 20.93 -11.36
N PHE A 148 0.60 19.66 -11.58
CA PHE A 148 0.15 19.18 -12.87
C PHE A 148 -1.18 19.83 -13.29
N ILE A 149 -2.14 19.99 -12.37
CA ILE A 149 -3.41 20.68 -12.64
C ILE A 149 -3.16 22.15 -13.03
N ASN A 150 -2.23 22.83 -12.36
CA ASN A 150 -1.92 24.21 -12.69
C ASN A 150 -1.16 24.34 -14.01
N GLN A 151 -0.31 23.37 -14.37
CA GLN A 151 0.29 23.30 -15.70
C GLN A 151 -0.77 23.12 -16.79
N LEU A 152 -1.77 22.28 -16.55
CA LEU A 152 -2.91 22.11 -17.46
C LEU A 152 -3.67 23.44 -17.67
N LYS A 153 -3.93 24.19 -16.59
CA LYS A 153 -4.53 25.53 -16.65
C LYS A 153 -3.63 26.53 -17.38
N PHE A 154 -2.32 26.45 -17.21
CA PHE A 154 -1.35 27.27 -17.94
C PHE A 154 -1.52 27.07 -19.46
N TYR A 155 -1.46 25.83 -19.95
CA TYR A 155 -1.65 25.55 -21.38
C TYR A 155 -3.02 25.98 -21.89
N ALA A 156 -4.08 25.83 -21.09
CA ALA A 156 -5.44 26.24 -21.46
C ALA A 156 -5.57 27.76 -21.71
N ARG A 157 -4.67 28.58 -21.14
CA ARG A 157 -4.64 30.04 -21.32
C ARG A 157 -3.87 30.50 -22.56
N LEU A 158 -3.13 29.61 -23.24
CA LEU A 158 -2.38 29.96 -24.44
C LEU A 158 -3.30 30.41 -25.57
N GLN A 159 -2.83 31.41 -26.32
CA GLN A 159 -3.56 32.01 -27.44
C GLN A 159 -2.80 31.86 -28.75
N LYS A 160 -3.42 32.21 -29.87
CA LYS A 160 -2.75 32.20 -31.18
C LYS A 160 -1.59 33.21 -31.19
N ALA A 161 -0.50 32.90 -31.87
CA ALA A 161 0.57 33.87 -32.10
C ALA A 161 0.02 35.20 -32.68
N GLY A 162 0.43 36.31 -32.07
CA GLY A 162 0.04 37.65 -32.50
C GLY A 162 -1.32 38.16 -32.00
N THR A 163 -2.12 37.36 -31.29
CA THR A 163 -3.39 37.86 -30.70
C THR A 163 -3.18 38.67 -29.43
N THR A 164 -2.25 38.26 -28.57
CA THR A 164 -1.91 39.00 -27.34
C THR A 164 -0.42 38.82 -27.02
N THR A 165 0.30 39.91 -26.82
CA THR A 165 1.66 39.91 -26.27
C THR A 165 1.59 40.30 -24.80
N LEU A 166 1.05 39.42 -23.97
CA LEU A 166 1.31 39.52 -22.53
C LEU A 166 2.73 39.02 -22.31
N PHE A 167 3.69 39.93 -22.36
CA PHE A 167 5.03 39.70 -21.83
C PHE A 167 4.91 39.69 -20.30
N ASN A 168 4.47 38.57 -19.74
CA ASN A 168 4.79 38.29 -18.35
C ASN A 168 6.30 38.03 -18.30
N TYR A 169 7.03 39.02 -17.78
CA TYR A 169 8.47 38.97 -17.56
C TYR A 169 8.80 37.74 -16.70
N GLY A 170 9.17 36.62 -17.33
CA GLY A 170 9.48 35.36 -16.66
C GLY A 170 8.95 34.09 -17.35
N GLN A 171 8.00 34.22 -18.28
CA GLN A 171 7.42 33.05 -18.96
C GLN A 171 8.19 32.66 -20.23
N ARG A 172 8.55 31.37 -20.34
CA ARG A 172 9.26 30.79 -21.49
C ARG A 172 8.36 30.66 -22.73
N ILE A 173 7.09 30.34 -22.51
CA ILE A 173 6.04 30.22 -23.51
C ILE A 173 4.95 31.23 -23.21
N THR A 174 4.43 31.89 -24.26
CA THR A 174 3.32 32.86 -24.15
C THR A 174 2.18 32.57 -25.11
N ASN A 175 2.45 31.93 -26.24
CA ASN A 175 1.51 31.74 -27.33
C ASN A 175 1.68 30.38 -28.02
N ILE A 176 0.70 29.99 -28.82
CA ILE A 176 0.75 28.89 -29.78
C ILE A 176 1.38 29.42 -31.07
N GLU A 177 2.36 28.69 -31.59
CA GLU A 177 3.07 29.00 -32.84
C GLU A 177 2.10 29.19 -34.03
N ALA A 178 2.47 30.10 -34.93
CA ALA A 178 1.71 30.37 -36.13
C ALA A 178 1.50 29.08 -36.95
N GLY A 179 0.27 28.87 -37.43
CA GLY A 179 -0.09 27.67 -38.19
C GLY A 179 -0.35 26.41 -37.36
N LYS A 180 -0.08 26.40 -36.04
CA LYS A 180 -0.30 25.22 -35.16
C LYS A 180 -1.54 25.32 -34.27
N PHE A 181 -2.33 26.40 -34.40
CA PHE A 181 -3.51 26.61 -33.55
C PHE A 181 -4.58 25.52 -33.68
N TRP A 182 -4.69 24.87 -34.84
CA TRP A 182 -5.60 23.72 -35.01
C TRP A 182 -5.26 22.57 -34.05
N ARG A 183 -3.96 22.30 -33.83
CA ARG A 183 -3.50 21.26 -32.92
C ARG A 183 -3.80 21.60 -31.47
N TYR A 184 -3.66 22.87 -31.10
CA TYR A 184 -4.08 23.36 -29.79
C TYR A 184 -5.59 23.10 -29.56
N VAL A 185 -6.43 23.36 -30.55
CA VAL A 185 -7.88 23.09 -30.45
C VAL A 185 -8.15 21.59 -30.25
N GLU A 186 -7.41 20.70 -30.92
CA GLU A 186 -7.52 19.25 -30.68
C GLU A 186 -7.10 18.87 -29.25
N LEU A 187 -5.95 19.33 -28.79
CA LEU A 187 -5.47 19.06 -27.44
C LEU A 187 -6.46 19.58 -26.39
N ARG A 188 -7.02 20.77 -26.59
CA ARG A 188 -8.00 21.37 -25.68
C ARG A 188 -9.27 20.53 -25.50
N LYS A 189 -9.69 19.77 -26.51
CA LYS A 189 -10.82 18.82 -26.37
C LYS A 189 -10.54 17.73 -25.34
N ASN A 190 -9.28 17.34 -25.17
CA ASN A 190 -8.86 16.31 -24.23
C ASN A 190 -8.52 16.87 -22.84
N SER A 191 -8.46 18.19 -22.68
CA SER A 191 -8.05 18.83 -21.42
C SER A 191 -8.93 18.46 -20.23
N MET A 192 -10.24 18.27 -20.41
CA MET A 192 -11.13 17.89 -19.30
C MET A 192 -10.85 16.45 -18.85
N ALA A 193 -10.59 15.53 -19.79
CA ALA A 193 -10.22 14.15 -19.46
C ALA A 193 -8.90 14.11 -18.67
N GLN A 194 -7.91 14.90 -19.07
CA GLN A 194 -6.65 15.04 -18.35
C GLN A 194 -6.85 15.59 -16.93
N LYS A 195 -7.69 16.62 -16.79
CA LYS A 195 -8.03 17.16 -15.47
C LYS A 195 -8.67 16.09 -14.57
N ASN A 196 -9.68 15.39 -15.07
CA ASN A 196 -10.38 14.37 -14.29
C ASN A 196 -9.45 13.22 -13.87
N ALA A 197 -8.50 12.85 -14.71
CA ALA A 197 -7.48 11.85 -14.35
C ALA A 197 -6.55 12.38 -13.25
N LEU A 198 -6.09 13.63 -13.35
CA LEU A 198 -5.27 14.26 -12.33
C LEU A 198 -6.00 14.42 -10.99
N ASP A 199 -7.29 14.79 -11.02
CA ASP A 199 -8.13 14.88 -9.81
C ASP A 199 -8.27 13.50 -9.11
N GLU A 200 -8.05 12.37 -9.82
CA GLU A 200 -8.04 11.04 -9.22
C GLU A 200 -6.79 10.76 -8.36
N ILE A 201 -5.70 11.50 -8.55
CA ILE A 201 -4.45 11.33 -7.79
C ILE A 201 -4.67 11.54 -6.29
N ASP A 202 -5.45 12.55 -5.92
CA ASP A 202 -5.73 12.84 -4.50
C ASP A 202 -6.52 11.69 -3.87
N VAL A 203 -7.47 11.11 -4.61
CA VAL A 203 -8.24 9.93 -4.17
C VAL A 203 -7.35 8.69 -4.03
N ILE A 204 -6.43 8.47 -4.97
CA ILE A 204 -5.46 7.37 -4.89
C ILE A 204 -4.55 7.56 -3.66
N SER A 205 -4.08 8.78 -3.43
CA SER A 205 -3.19 9.10 -2.30
C SER A 205 -3.84 8.83 -0.94
N GLU A 206 -5.12 9.16 -0.77
CA GLU A 206 -5.84 8.83 0.46
C GLU A 206 -6.01 7.31 0.65
N LYS A 207 -6.30 6.57 -0.42
CA LYS A 207 -6.38 5.10 -0.36
C LYS A 207 -5.04 4.46 -0.02
N LEU A 208 -3.93 4.99 -0.53
CA LEU A 208 -2.59 4.50 -0.19
C LEU A 208 -2.32 4.68 1.31
N LYS A 209 -2.68 5.82 1.91
CA LYS A 209 -2.59 6.03 3.37
C LYS A 209 -3.44 5.04 4.16
N GLU A 210 -4.67 4.76 3.71
CA GLU A 210 -5.52 3.75 4.35
C GLU A 210 -4.89 2.34 4.29
N LEU A 211 -4.28 1.97 3.17
CA LEU A 211 -3.56 0.69 3.03
C LEU A 211 -2.33 0.63 3.93
N GLU A 212 -1.60 1.73 4.11
CA GLU A 212 -0.46 1.80 5.03
C GLU A 212 -0.89 1.62 6.50
N ILE A 213 -2.03 2.19 6.89
CA ILE A 213 -2.63 1.98 8.21
C ILE A 213 -2.97 0.50 8.40
N GLN A 214 -3.67 -0.11 7.44
CA GLN A 214 -4.00 -1.54 7.49
C GLN A 214 -2.73 -2.40 7.55
N ALA A 215 -1.71 -2.10 6.75
CA ALA A 215 -0.43 -2.79 6.81
C ALA A 215 0.21 -2.69 8.20
N SER A 216 0.18 -1.50 8.83
CA SER A 216 0.67 -1.30 10.19
C SER A 216 -0.09 -2.13 11.22
N GLU A 217 -1.42 -2.20 11.12
CA GLU A 217 -2.25 -3.04 11.98
C GLU A 217 -1.86 -4.52 11.83
N ILE A 218 -1.71 -5.01 10.60
CA ILE A 218 -1.31 -6.40 10.39
C ILE A 218 0.11 -6.65 10.91
N ARG A 219 1.03 -5.67 10.80
CA ARG A 219 2.41 -5.80 11.33
C ARG A 219 2.40 -5.96 12.84
N SER A 220 1.43 -5.35 13.53
CA SER A 220 1.31 -5.47 14.99
C SER A 220 1.07 -6.91 15.44
N TYR A 221 0.40 -7.73 14.63
CA TYR A 221 0.16 -9.13 14.96
C TYR A 221 1.44 -9.97 14.99
N TYR A 222 2.51 -9.62 14.24
CA TYR A 222 3.77 -10.36 14.35
C TYR A 222 4.33 -10.33 15.77
N TRP A 223 4.33 -9.15 16.40
CA TRP A 223 4.83 -8.98 17.76
C TRP A 223 3.95 -9.71 18.77
N ILE A 224 2.63 -9.63 18.62
CA ILE A 224 1.67 -10.33 19.50
C ILE A 224 1.86 -11.85 19.36
N ASN A 225 1.91 -12.36 18.13
CA ASN A 225 2.08 -13.78 17.82
C ASN A 225 3.37 -14.37 18.36
N ASP A 226 4.50 -13.65 18.28
CA ASP A 226 5.78 -14.14 18.79
C ASP A 226 5.72 -14.42 20.30
N HIS A 227 5.05 -13.56 21.06
CA HIS A 227 4.85 -13.74 22.50
C HIS A 227 3.85 -14.86 22.78
N SER A 228 2.67 -14.82 22.15
CA SER A 228 1.58 -15.76 22.43
C SER A 228 1.90 -17.20 22.00
N SER A 229 2.57 -17.40 20.86
CA SER A 229 2.95 -18.74 20.41
C SER A 229 3.89 -19.42 21.40
N THR A 230 4.90 -18.69 21.87
CA THR A 230 5.89 -19.17 22.83
C THR A 230 5.23 -19.54 24.16
N GLU A 231 4.36 -18.66 24.67
CA GLU A 231 3.64 -18.88 25.93
C GLU A 231 2.74 -20.12 25.85
N PHE A 232 1.91 -20.24 24.81
CA PHE A 232 1.02 -21.38 24.63
C PHE A 232 1.80 -22.68 24.44
N ARG A 233 2.88 -22.65 23.64
CA ARG A 233 3.71 -23.83 23.38
C ARG A 233 4.38 -24.34 24.66
N ASN A 234 4.92 -23.45 25.47
CA ASN A 234 5.57 -23.81 26.72
C ASN A 234 4.56 -24.37 27.72
N ASP A 235 3.42 -23.70 27.93
CA ASP A 235 2.35 -24.16 28.82
C ASP A 235 1.84 -25.56 28.43
N PHE A 236 1.58 -25.78 27.13
CA PHE A 236 1.13 -27.10 26.65
C PHE A 236 2.20 -28.18 26.86
N THR A 237 3.46 -27.86 26.58
CA THR A 237 4.57 -28.80 26.73
C THR A 237 4.79 -29.16 28.19
N GLU A 238 4.78 -28.18 29.10
CA GLU A 238 4.92 -28.39 30.54
C GLU A 238 3.79 -29.28 31.08
N CYS A 239 2.53 -28.96 30.75
CA CYS A 239 1.37 -29.76 31.14
C CYS A 239 1.45 -31.20 30.60
N LEU A 240 1.89 -31.39 29.35
CA LEU A 240 2.06 -32.71 28.75
C LEU A 240 3.16 -33.51 29.43
N GLU A 241 4.31 -32.88 29.73
CA GLU A 241 5.42 -33.55 30.43
C GLU A 241 5.03 -33.98 31.85
N GLU A 242 4.28 -33.15 32.58
CA GLU A 242 3.78 -33.49 33.91
C GLU A 242 2.81 -34.68 33.88
N PHE A 243 1.89 -34.70 32.90
CA PHE A 243 0.98 -35.82 32.68
C PHE A 243 1.74 -37.13 32.42
N LEU A 244 2.71 -37.11 31.49
CA LEU A 244 3.50 -38.28 31.13
C LEU A 244 4.37 -38.80 32.28
N LYS A 245 4.95 -37.91 33.10
CA LYS A 245 5.71 -38.29 34.31
C LYS A 245 4.82 -38.97 35.35
N THR A 246 3.56 -38.54 35.45
CA THR A 246 2.59 -39.12 36.38
C THR A 246 2.17 -40.53 35.95
N GLN A 247 1.94 -40.73 34.64
CA GLN A 247 1.67 -42.06 34.10
C GLN A 247 2.86 -43.02 34.19
N ALA A 248 4.10 -42.55 34.02
CA ALA A 248 5.28 -43.40 34.13
C ALA A 248 5.56 -43.91 35.58
N ASN A 249 4.98 -43.24 36.58
CA ASN A 249 5.15 -43.57 38.00
C ASN A 249 3.92 -44.25 38.63
N SER A 250 2.87 -44.53 37.82
CA SER A 250 1.63 -45.21 38.24
C SER A 250 1.62 -46.67 37.79
#